data_AF-A0A7S1D9U4-F1
#
_entry.id   AF-A0A7S1D9U4-F1
#
_cell.length_a   1.000
_cell.length_b   1.000
_cell.length_c   1.000
_cell.angle_alpha   90.00
_cell.angle_beta   90.00
_cell.angle_gamma   90.00
#
_symmetry.space_group_name_H-M   'P 1'
#
loop_
_entity.id
_entity.type
_entity.pdbx_description
1 polymer ?
#
loop_
_entity_poly.entity_id
_entity_poly.type
_entity_poly.pdbx_seq_one_letter_code
_entity_poly.pdbx_strand_id
1 'polypeptide(L)'
;QPWTHPNSLANLDQDLPNYAQHQVPIFSLPQEWLWCESWCSDESKAAAKTIDLCNNPLHKENKVSMAKRIISGPLFEESWIELDEEVARYDKEYLESIQQ
;
A
#
# COMPACT_ATOMS: atom_id res chain seq x y z
N GLN A 1 32.53 -2.36 -5.62
CA GLN A 1 31.48 -1.60 -6.34
C GLN A 1 30.64 -0.93 -5.26
N PRO A 2 30.38 0.39 -5.32
CA PRO A 2 29.71 1.10 -4.23
C PRO A 2 28.34 0.52 -3.85
N TRP A 3 27.69 -0.23 -4.75
CA TRP A 3 26.38 -0.89 -4.56
C TRP A 3 26.39 -2.17 -3.73
N THR A 4 27.56 -2.76 -3.45
CA THR A 4 27.66 -4.05 -2.74
C THR A 4 27.97 -3.91 -1.24
N HIS A 5 28.03 -2.69 -0.71
CA HIS A 5 28.18 -2.49 0.74
C HIS A 5 26.82 -2.69 1.45
N PRO A 6 26.79 -3.29 2.65
CA PRO A 6 25.55 -3.60 3.37
C PRO A 6 24.65 -2.39 3.65
N ASN A 7 25.24 -1.18 3.66
CA ASN A 7 24.55 0.07 3.97
C ASN A 7 24.28 0.95 2.74
N SER A 8 24.52 0.44 1.52
CA SER A 8 24.38 1.25 0.30
C SER A 8 22.95 1.35 -0.22
N LEU A 9 22.08 0.41 0.15
CA LEU A 9 20.70 0.31 -0.34
C LEU A 9 19.82 -0.09 0.85
N ALA A 10 19.16 0.89 1.46
CA ALA A 10 18.32 0.66 2.64
C ALA A 10 16.99 0.01 2.23
N ASN A 11 16.46 0.38 1.06
CA ASN A 11 15.28 -0.19 0.43
C ASN A 11 15.64 -0.55 -1.01
N LEU A 12 16.25 -1.72 -1.21
CA LEU A 12 16.83 -2.15 -2.49
C LEU A 12 15.86 -1.98 -3.68
N ASP A 13 14.60 -2.33 -3.50
CA ASP A 13 13.54 -2.27 -4.50
C ASP A 13 13.18 -0.83 -4.91
N GLN A 14 13.40 0.16 -4.05
CA GLN A 14 13.17 1.58 -4.34
C GLN A 14 14.45 2.28 -4.78
N ASP A 15 15.54 2.06 -4.04
CA ASP A 15 16.82 2.75 -4.21
C ASP A 15 17.48 2.39 -5.55
N LEU A 16 17.39 1.12 -5.98
CA LEU A 16 18.03 0.69 -7.21
C LEU A 16 17.39 1.32 -8.47
N PRO A 17 16.06 1.29 -8.68
CA PRO A 17 15.43 2.04 -9.76
C PRO A 17 15.74 3.53 -9.69
N ASN A 18 15.67 4.13 -8.49
CA ASN A 18 15.97 5.54 -8.28
C ASN A 18 17.41 5.90 -8.70
N TYR A 19 18.39 5.06 -8.39
CA TYR A 19 19.76 5.29 -8.83
C TYR A 19 19.94 5.08 -10.34
N ALA A 20 19.37 4.00 -10.87
CA ALA A 20 19.56 3.60 -12.27
C ALA A 20 18.79 4.46 -13.27
N GLN A 21 17.87 5.33 -12.83
CA GLN A 21 16.99 6.12 -13.71
C GLN A 21 17.73 6.99 -14.74
N HIS A 22 18.98 7.39 -14.45
CA HIS A 22 19.82 8.14 -15.39
C HIS A 22 20.32 7.32 -16.59
N GLN A 23 20.31 6.00 -16.47
CA GLN A 23 20.75 5.05 -17.49
C GLN A 23 19.58 4.25 -18.08
N VAL A 24 18.58 3.95 -17.27
CA VAL A 24 17.38 3.20 -17.63
C VAL A 24 16.16 4.14 -17.47
N PRO A 25 15.46 4.50 -18.55
CA PRO A 25 14.33 5.43 -18.47
C PRO A 25 13.23 4.94 -17.52
N ILE A 26 12.77 5.84 -16.65
CA ILE A 26 11.58 5.66 -15.81
C ILE A 26 10.57 6.72 -16.19
N PHE A 27 9.35 6.30 -16.52
CA PHE A 27 8.25 7.20 -16.83
C PHE A 27 7.41 7.42 -15.58
N SER A 28 7.31 8.66 -15.12
CA SER A 28 6.51 9.01 -13.94
C SER A 28 5.02 8.85 -14.22
N LEU A 29 4.32 8.18 -13.31
CA LEU A 29 2.86 8.17 -13.30
C LEU A 29 2.34 9.48 -12.67
N PRO A 30 1.15 9.94 -13.07
CA PRO A 30 0.44 11.02 -12.38
C PRO A 30 0.25 10.73 -10.87
N GLN A 31 0.22 11.79 -10.06
CA GLN A 31 0.17 11.67 -8.59
C GLN A 31 -1.05 10.89 -8.10
N GLU A 32 -2.19 10.96 -8.79
CA GLU A 32 -3.39 10.26 -8.36
C GLU A 32 -3.26 8.73 -8.36
N TRP A 33 -2.20 8.17 -8.95
CA TRP A 33 -1.96 6.73 -8.92
C TRP A 33 -1.52 6.20 -7.57
N LEU A 34 -1.03 7.04 -6.66
CA LEU A 34 -0.55 6.60 -5.35
C LEU A 34 -0.81 7.67 -4.29
N TRP A 35 -1.59 7.33 -3.28
CA TRP A 35 -1.82 8.17 -2.10
C TRP A 35 -1.39 7.45 -0.83
N CYS A 36 -0.79 8.17 0.11
CA CYS A 36 -0.48 7.66 1.44
C CYS A 36 -0.58 8.76 2.50
N GLU A 37 -1.10 8.42 3.68
CA GLU A 37 -1.48 9.40 4.71
C GLU A 37 -0.31 10.24 5.22
N SER A 38 0.91 9.69 5.24
CA SER A 38 2.05 10.40 5.80
C SER A 38 2.60 11.50 4.88
N TRP A 39 2.32 11.43 3.57
CA TRP A 39 2.98 12.27 2.57
C TRP A 39 2.01 12.96 1.59
N CYS A 40 0.74 12.55 1.55
CA CYS A 40 -0.29 13.17 0.73
C CYS A 40 -1.29 13.93 1.60
N SER A 41 -1.91 14.96 1.04
CA SER A 41 -2.97 15.69 1.75
C SER A 41 -4.28 14.91 1.72
N ASP A 42 -5.15 15.11 2.72
CA ASP A 42 -6.45 14.43 2.78
C ASP A 42 -7.34 14.77 1.58
N GLU A 43 -7.25 15.99 1.05
CA GLU A 43 -8.03 16.43 -0.11
C GLU A 43 -7.68 15.64 -1.37
N SER A 44 -6.40 15.24 -1.52
CA SER A 44 -5.95 14.46 -2.68
C SER A 44 -6.46 13.01 -2.66
N LYS A 45 -6.94 12.51 -1.51
CA LYS A 45 -7.43 11.13 -1.35
C LYS A 45 -8.64 10.83 -2.23
N ALA A 46 -9.49 11.82 -2.48
CA ALA A 46 -10.68 11.64 -3.31
C ALA A 46 -10.37 11.37 -4.79
N ALA A 47 -9.17 11.78 -5.26
CA ALA A 47 -8.71 11.48 -6.62
C ALA A 47 -7.88 10.19 -6.70
N ALA A 48 -7.49 9.61 -5.55
CA ALA A 48 -6.54 8.51 -5.49
C ALA A 48 -7.11 7.23 -6.13
N LYS A 49 -6.28 6.58 -6.94
CA LYS A 49 -6.58 5.28 -7.57
C LYS A 49 -6.08 4.10 -6.74
N THR A 50 -5.02 4.31 -5.97
CA THR A 50 -4.49 3.33 -5.02
C THR A 50 -4.07 4.00 -3.73
N ILE A 51 -4.14 3.25 -2.64
CA ILE A 51 -3.78 3.70 -1.29
C ILE A 51 -2.64 2.82 -0.78
N ASP A 52 -1.48 3.42 -0.51
CA ASP A 52 -0.41 2.74 0.22
C ASP A 52 -0.52 3.03 1.71
N LEU A 53 -0.43 1.95 2.48
CA LEU A 53 -0.42 1.96 3.93
C LEU A 53 1.02 2.14 4.43
N CYS A 54 1.61 3.29 4.09
CA CYS A 54 3.00 3.62 4.41
C CYS A 54 3.23 3.81 5.91
N ASN A 55 4.45 3.52 6.38
CA ASN A 55 4.81 3.78 7.77
C ASN A 55 4.94 5.28 8.04
N ASN A 56 4.47 5.72 9.21
CA ASN A 56 4.68 7.09 9.67
C ASN A 56 6.02 7.21 10.43
N PRO A 57 6.86 8.23 10.15
CA PRO A 57 8.14 8.40 10.83
C PRO A 57 8.01 8.91 12.27
N LEU A 58 6.90 9.54 12.63
CA LEU A 58 6.67 10.15 13.96
C LEU A 58 6.03 9.18 14.96
N HIS A 59 5.24 8.22 14.48
CA HIS A 59 4.51 7.28 15.33
C HIS A 59 4.30 5.94 14.63
N LYS A 60 4.05 4.89 15.42
CA LYS A 60 3.82 3.54 14.91
C LYS A 60 2.35 3.17 15.06
N GLU A 61 1.69 2.91 13.94
CA GLU A 61 0.39 2.26 13.89
C GLU A 61 0.53 0.89 13.22
N ASN A 62 -0.22 -0.11 13.69
CA ASN A 62 -0.28 -1.41 13.02
C ASN A 62 -1.05 -1.28 11.69
N LYS A 63 -0.54 -1.93 10.63
CA LYS A 63 -1.16 -1.86 9.29
C LYS A 63 -2.65 -2.23 9.26
N VAL A 64 -3.10 -3.21 10.06
CA VAL A 64 -4.50 -3.62 10.13
C VAL A 64 -5.37 -2.53 10.78
N SER A 65 -4.87 -1.89 11.84
CA SER A 65 -5.56 -0.73 12.46
C SER A 65 -5.70 0.41 11.45
N MET A 66 -4.60 0.72 10.77
CA MET A 66 -4.55 1.79 9.79
C MET A 66 -5.48 1.51 8.59
N ALA A 67 -5.51 0.27 8.10
CA ALA A 67 -6.40 -0.14 7.01
C ALA A 67 -7.88 0.04 7.37
N LYS A 68 -8.29 -0.39 8.58
CA LYS A 68 -9.67 -0.23 9.07
C LYS A 68 -10.11 1.23 9.18
N ARG A 69 -9.17 2.14 9.46
CA ARG A 69 -9.42 3.58 9.57
C ARG A 69 -9.36 4.29 8.22
N ILE A 70 -8.30 4.06 7.45
CA ILE A 70 -8.04 4.77 6.18
C ILE A 70 -8.98 4.30 5.08
N ILE A 71 -9.20 2.99 4.94
CA ILE A 71 -10.06 2.40 3.90
C ILE A 71 -11.47 2.25 4.49
N SER A 72 -12.07 3.40 4.78
CA SER A 72 -13.41 3.51 5.34
C SER A 72 -14.09 4.78 4.85
N GLY A 73 -15.42 4.82 4.97
CA GLY A 73 -16.22 6.00 4.63
C GLY A 73 -16.53 6.13 3.13
N PRO A 74 -17.03 7.30 2.69
CA PRO A 74 -17.75 7.45 1.43
C PRO A 74 -16.87 7.48 0.17
N LEU A 75 -15.54 7.43 0.32
CA LEU A 75 -14.60 7.41 -0.81
C LEU A 75 -14.36 6.01 -1.37
N PHE A 76 -14.84 4.97 -0.68
CA PHE A 76 -14.64 3.58 -1.07
C PHE A 76 -16.01 2.92 -1.29
N GLU A 77 -16.10 2.07 -2.31
CA GLU A 77 -17.30 1.25 -2.54
C GLU A 77 -17.52 0.28 -1.38
N GLU A 78 -16.42 -0.29 -0.88
CA GLU A 78 -16.40 -1.21 0.25
C GLU A 78 -15.28 -0.79 1.22
N SER A 79 -15.55 -0.87 2.51
CA SER A 79 -14.54 -0.65 3.53
C SER A 79 -13.63 -1.87 3.67
N TRP A 80 -12.48 -1.68 4.32
CA TRP A 80 -11.59 -2.83 4.59
C TRP A 80 -12.22 -3.89 5.49
N ILE A 81 -13.14 -3.51 6.38
CA ILE A 81 -13.85 -4.48 7.24
C ILE A 81 -14.78 -5.35 6.40
N GLU A 82 -15.52 -4.77 5.46
CA GLU A 82 -16.44 -5.50 4.59
C GLU A 82 -15.70 -6.48 3.67
N LEU A 83 -14.57 -6.05 3.11
CA LEU A 83 -13.73 -6.92 2.28
C LEU A 83 -13.11 -8.08 3.09
N ASP A 84 -12.66 -7.83 4.32
CA ASP A 84 -12.12 -8.87 5.22
C ASP A 84 -13.21 -9.89 5.59
N GLU A 85 -14.44 -9.43 5.85
CA GLU A 85 -15.60 -10.28 6.11
C GLU A 85 -16.02 -11.10 4.88
N GLU A 86 -15.92 -10.54 3.67
CA GLU A 86 -16.16 -11.27 2.43
C GLU A 86 -15.17 -12.42 2.25
N VAL A 87 -13.88 -12.18 2.43
CA VAL A 87 -12.85 -13.22 2.36
C VAL A 87 -13.11 -14.30 3.41
N ALA A 88 -13.42 -13.91 4.65
CA ALA A 88 -13.72 -14.86 5.72
C ALA A 88 -14.94 -15.74 5.41
N ARG A 89 -15.96 -15.19 4.73
CA ARG A 89 -17.12 -15.95 4.26
C ARG A 89 -16.72 -16.97 3.19
N TYR A 90 -15.95 -16.58 2.18
CA TYR A 90 -15.49 -17.51 1.14
C TYR A 90 -14.58 -18.61 1.70
N ASP A 91 -13.68 -18.27 2.62
CA ASP A 91 -12.83 -19.25 3.28
C ASP A 91 -13.66 -20.30 4.02
N LYS A 92 -14.72 -19.87 4.72
CA LYS A 92 -15.64 -20.78 5.41
C LYS A 92 -16.37 -21.69 4.42
N GLU A 93 -16.95 -21.13 3.35
CA GLU A 93 -17.66 -21.89 2.33
C GLU A 93 -16.75 -22.92 1.65
N TYR A 94 -15.51 -22.53 1.35
CA TYR A 94 -14.51 -23.44 0.78
C TYR A 94 -14.19 -24.59 1.74
N LEU A 95 -13.94 -24.29 3.02
CA LEU A 95 -13.65 -25.31 4.03
C LEU A 95 -14.80 -26.29 4.24
N GLU A 96 -16.05 -25.81 4.20
CA GLU A 96 -17.24 -26.67 4.29
C GLU A 96 -17.38 -27.57 3.05
N SER A 97 -17.00 -27.09 1.87
CA SER A 97 -17.09 -27.87 0.62
C SER A 97 -16.10 -29.04 0.53
N ILE A 98 -14.92 -28.91 1.15
CA ILE A 98 -13.88 -29.96 1.14
C ILE A 98 -14.04 -31.01 2.26
N GLN A 99 -14.92 -30.75 3.22
CA GLN A 99 -15.23 -31.66 4.34
C GLN A 99 -16.42 -32.58 4.04
N GLN A 100 -17.12 -32.38 2.92
CA GLN A 100 -18.14 -33.28 2.37
C GLN A 100 -17.51 -34.35 1.46
#